data_AF-A0A060C3R0-F1
#
_entry.id   AF-A0A060C3R0-F1
#
_cell.length_a   1.000
_cell.length_b   1.000
_cell.length_c   1.000
_cell.angle_alpha   90.00
_cell.angle_beta   90.00
_cell.angle_gamma   90.00
#
_symmetry.space_group_name_H-M   'P 1'
#
loop_
_entity.id
_entity.type
_entity.pdbx_description
1 polymer ?
#
loop_
_entity_poly.entity_id
_entity_poly.type
_entity_poly.pdbx_seq_one_letter_code
_entity_poly.pdbx_strand_id
1 'polypeptide(L)'
;ADVPDPYAKSSNANGKRSMVVDFDQIDQPEGFDNATWAPVVNNYAGVSVMEMHTRDMTASSSWDGSEANRGKFTGLYETGTALSDGTPTGFDYVKELHGKGLTHVQIQPAYDFSSVDETK
;
A
#
# COMPACT_ATOMS: atom_id res chain seq x y z
N ALA A 1 -0.46 16.66 -30.30
CA ALA A 1 -0.03 15.60 -29.37
C ALA A 1 -1.12 15.47 -28.34
N ASP A 2 -1.63 14.27 -28.12
CA ASP A 2 -2.62 14.02 -27.07
C ASP A 2 -1.87 14.05 -25.72
N VAL A 3 -2.38 14.81 -24.76
CA VAL A 3 -1.81 14.94 -23.42
C VAL A 3 -2.88 14.53 -22.42
N PRO A 4 -2.59 13.61 -21.48
CA PRO A 4 -3.50 13.28 -20.40
C PRO A 4 -3.88 14.53 -19.57
N ASP A 5 -5.10 14.56 -19.06
CA ASP A 5 -5.53 15.63 -18.15
C ASP A 5 -4.65 15.61 -16.88
N PRO A 6 -3.96 16.70 -16.51
CA PRO A 6 -3.15 16.76 -15.29
C PRO A 6 -3.98 16.58 -13.99
N TYR A 7 -5.30 16.71 -14.05
CA TYR A 7 -6.22 16.47 -12.94
C TYR A 7 -6.91 15.09 -13.00
N ALA A 8 -6.55 14.24 -13.97
CA ALA A 8 -7.10 12.90 -14.09
C ALA A 8 -6.96 12.13 -12.78
N LYS A 9 -8.03 11.44 -12.38
CA LYS A 9 -8.04 10.60 -11.18
C LYS A 9 -7.79 9.12 -11.47
N SER A 10 -7.78 8.76 -12.74
CA SER A 10 -7.54 7.40 -13.22
C SER A 10 -7.01 7.44 -14.64
N SER A 11 -6.33 6.37 -15.03
CA SER A 11 -5.74 6.16 -16.34
C SER A 11 -5.89 4.70 -16.76
N ASN A 12 -5.68 4.42 -18.05
CA ASN A 12 -5.47 3.06 -18.51
C ASN A 12 -4.02 2.61 -18.24
N ALA A 13 -3.72 1.34 -18.53
CA ALA A 13 -2.39 0.78 -18.35
C ALA A 13 -1.28 1.66 -18.96
N ASN A 14 -0.23 1.91 -18.19
CA ASN A 14 0.92 2.78 -18.49
C ASN A 14 0.55 4.27 -18.70
N GLY A 15 -0.54 4.75 -18.10
CA GLY A 15 -0.86 6.18 -18.07
C GLY A 15 -1.17 6.83 -19.43
N LYS A 16 -1.49 6.04 -20.47
CA LYS A 16 -1.57 6.54 -21.86
C LYS A 16 -2.77 7.45 -22.13
N ARG A 17 -3.87 7.27 -21.38
CA ARG A 17 -5.13 8.02 -21.50
C ARG A 17 -5.77 8.18 -20.13
N SER A 18 -6.30 9.36 -19.85
CA SER A 18 -7.15 9.62 -18.69
C SER A 18 -8.47 8.87 -18.80
N MET A 19 -8.99 8.37 -17.67
CA MET A 19 -10.27 7.69 -17.59
C MET A 19 -11.21 8.45 -16.65
N VAL A 20 -12.48 8.59 -17.07
CA VAL A 20 -13.55 9.12 -16.21
C VAL A 20 -13.99 7.99 -15.28
N VAL A 21 -14.05 8.30 -13.99
CA VAL A 21 -14.48 7.36 -12.94
C VAL A 21 -15.67 7.95 -12.22
N ASP A 22 -16.69 7.13 -12.03
CA ASP A 22 -17.79 7.42 -11.12
C ASP A 22 -17.40 6.92 -9.72
N PHE A 23 -17.06 7.83 -8.82
CA PHE A 23 -16.59 7.49 -7.47
C PHE A 23 -17.72 6.90 -6.60
N ASP A 24 -18.98 7.15 -6.94
CA ASP A 24 -20.13 6.61 -6.23
C ASP A 24 -20.30 5.10 -6.49
N GLN A 25 -19.64 4.56 -7.53
CA GLN A 25 -19.63 3.13 -7.86
C GLN A 25 -18.40 2.39 -7.33
N ILE A 26 -17.51 3.05 -6.58
CA ILE A 26 -16.35 2.39 -6.01
C ILE A 26 -16.75 1.71 -4.70
N ASP A 27 -16.64 0.39 -4.67
CA ASP A 27 -16.79 -0.41 -3.46
C ASP A 27 -15.75 0.04 -2.42
N GLN A 28 -16.23 0.58 -1.30
CA GLN A 28 -15.39 0.87 -0.15
C GLN A 28 -15.14 -0.42 0.64
N PRO A 29 -13.92 -0.62 1.19
CA PRO A 29 -13.68 -1.71 2.13
C PRO A 29 -14.67 -1.65 3.29
N GLU A 30 -15.03 -2.83 3.82
CA GLU A 30 -15.90 -2.90 4.99
C GLU A 30 -15.32 -2.06 6.14
N GLY A 31 -16.18 -1.20 6.71
CA GLY A 31 -15.80 -0.34 7.83
C GLY A 31 -14.98 0.89 7.45
N PHE A 32 -14.79 1.21 6.17
CA PHE A 32 -14.04 2.40 5.73
C PHE A 32 -14.51 3.70 6.40
N ASP A 33 -15.83 3.95 6.44
CA ASP A 33 -16.40 5.14 7.06
C ASP A 33 -16.23 5.20 8.59
N ASN A 34 -16.02 4.04 9.22
CA ASN A 34 -15.81 3.89 10.66
C ASN A 34 -14.33 3.70 11.01
N ALA A 35 -13.44 3.69 10.02
CA ALA A 35 -12.03 3.46 10.25
C ALA A 35 -11.44 4.61 11.08
N THR A 36 -10.67 4.25 12.10
CA THR A 36 -9.94 5.24 12.88
C THR A 36 -8.77 5.77 12.06
N TRP A 37 -8.59 7.09 12.08
CA TRP A 37 -7.42 7.74 11.50
C TRP A 37 -6.13 7.29 12.21
N ALA A 38 -4.98 7.63 11.61
CA ALA A 38 -3.67 7.38 12.18
C ALA A 38 -3.58 7.81 13.67
N PRO A 39 -2.73 7.16 14.48
CA PRO A 39 -2.59 7.48 15.90
C PRO A 39 -2.37 8.98 16.13
N VAL A 40 -3.19 9.59 17.00
CA VAL A 40 -3.01 11.00 17.36
C VAL A 40 -1.68 11.15 18.09
N VAL A 41 -0.76 11.90 17.49
CA VAL A 41 0.51 12.29 18.09
C VAL A 41 0.42 13.74 18.58
N ASN A 42 0.67 13.96 19.88
CA ASN A 42 0.53 15.30 20.48
C ASN A 42 1.64 16.27 20.07
N ASN A 43 2.75 15.77 19.53
CA ASN A 43 3.84 16.57 18.98
C ASN A 43 4.63 15.75 17.94
N TYR A 44 5.40 16.44 17.09
CA TYR A 44 6.20 15.80 16.04
C TYR A 44 7.30 14.86 16.56
N ALA A 45 7.81 15.07 17.78
CA ALA A 45 8.84 14.20 18.36
C ALA A 45 8.28 12.82 18.78
N GLY A 46 6.95 12.68 18.88
CA GLY A 46 6.27 11.40 19.10
C GLY A 46 6.03 10.60 17.81
N VAL A 47 6.46 11.11 16.65
CA VAL A 47 6.32 10.41 15.37
C VAL A 47 7.48 9.44 15.16
N SER A 48 7.14 8.18 14.90
CA SER A 48 8.06 7.14 14.48
C SER A 48 7.57 6.61 13.14
N VAL A 49 8.42 6.72 12.11
CA VAL A 49 8.07 6.42 10.72
C VAL A 49 8.87 5.22 10.23
N MET A 50 8.18 4.28 9.62
CA MET A 50 8.77 3.23 8.80
C MET A 50 8.57 3.59 7.33
N GLU A 51 9.65 3.80 6.60
CA GLU A 51 9.59 3.89 5.14
C GLU A 51 9.51 2.49 4.53
N MET A 52 8.65 2.30 3.52
CA MET A 52 8.56 1.07 2.76
C MET A 52 8.18 1.29 1.29
N HIS A 53 8.45 0.29 0.46
CA HIS A 53 8.01 0.21 -0.92
C HIS A 53 6.98 -0.90 -1.11
N THR A 54 5.87 -0.61 -1.80
CA THR A 54 4.72 -1.55 -1.96
C THR A 54 5.17 -2.93 -2.49
N ARG A 55 6.09 -2.94 -3.45
CA ARG A 55 6.61 -4.19 -4.01
C ARG A 55 7.50 -4.93 -3.00
N ASP A 56 8.44 -4.21 -2.40
CA ASP A 56 9.56 -4.81 -1.67
C ASP A 56 9.10 -5.47 -0.38
N MET A 57 8.02 -4.94 0.22
CA MET A 57 7.45 -5.46 1.46
C MET A 57 7.05 -6.94 1.35
N THR A 58 6.66 -7.41 0.17
CA THR A 58 6.13 -8.77 -0.04
C THR A 58 6.78 -9.53 -1.20
N ALA A 59 7.67 -8.92 -1.98
CA ALA A 59 8.26 -9.55 -3.17
C ALA A 59 9.25 -10.69 -2.91
N SER A 60 9.83 -10.79 -1.70
CA SER A 60 10.79 -11.85 -1.39
C SER A 60 10.15 -13.23 -1.52
N SER A 61 10.87 -14.21 -2.07
CA SER A 61 10.42 -15.61 -2.11
C SER A 61 10.25 -16.25 -0.72
N SER A 62 10.81 -15.62 0.32
CA SER A 62 10.63 -16.03 1.71
C SER A 62 9.31 -15.56 2.33
N TRP A 63 8.59 -14.63 1.68
CA TRP A 63 7.26 -14.21 2.14
C TRP A 63 6.23 -15.28 1.75
N ASP A 64 5.48 -15.76 2.72
CA ASP A 64 4.61 -16.95 2.64
C ASP A 64 3.14 -16.63 2.39
N GLY A 65 2.81 -15.36 2.15
CA GLY A 65 1.48 -14.93 1.72
C GLY A 65 1.11 -15.39 0.30
N SER A 66 -0.08 -15.00 -0.13
CA SER A 66 -0.65 -15.35 -1.42
C SER A 66 0.21 -14.87 -2.58
N GLU A 67 0.56 -15.79 -3.47
CA GLU A 67 1.32 -15.48 -4.68
C GLU A 67 0.59 -14.46 -5.57
N ALA A 68 -0.75 -14.49 -5.59
CA ALA A 68 -1.54 -13.53 -6.35
C ALA A 68 -1.41 -12.09 -5.83
N ASN A 69 -1.03 -11.92 -4.57
CA ASN A 69 -0.88 -10.64 -3.88
C ASN A 69 0.59 -10.19 -3.77
N ARG A 70 1.55 -11.05 -4.15
CA ARG A 70 2.98 -10.79 -4.01
C ARG A 70 3.41 -9.53 -4.77
N GLY A 71 4.03 -8.60 -4.04
CA GLY A 71 4.50 -7.32 -4.56
C GLY A 71 3.40 -6.34 -4.97
N LYS A 72 2.15 -6.57 -4.55
CA LYS A 72 0.98 -5.73 -4.88
C LYS A 72 0.43 -5.04 -3.64
N PHE A 73 -0.41 -4.02 -3.85
CA PHE A 73 -1.13 -3.34 -2.77
C PHE A 73 -1.94 -4.30 -1.89
N THR A 74 -2.52 -5.35 -2.48
CA THR A 74 -3.30 -6.35 -1.74
C THR A 74 -2.46 -7.20 -0.79
N GLY A 75 -1.17 -7.39 -1.08
CA GLY A 75 -0.26 -8.09 -0.17
C GLY A 75 0.09 -7.28 1.08
N LEU A 76 -0.10 -5.95 1.07
CA LEU A 76 0.27 -5.10 2.20
C LEU A 76 -0.64 -5.25 3.42
N TYR A 77 -1.85 -5.78 3.24
CA TYR A 77 -2.81 -5.99 4.32
C TYR A 77 -3.11 -7.48 4.58
N GLU A 78 -2.38 -8.39 3.92
CA GLU A 78 -2.53 -9.82 4.17
C GLU A 78 -2.03 -10.18 5.57
N THR A 79 -2.82 -10.97 6.30
CA THR A 79 -2.57 -11.34 7.70
C THR A 79 -2.20 -12.81 7.82
N GLY A 80 -1.51 -13.17 8.90
CA GLY A 80 -1.06 -14.53 9.20
C GLY A 80 0.23 -14.93 8.51
N THR A 81 0.98 -13.99 7.90
CA THR A 81 2.23 -14.29 7.17
C THR A 81 3.45 -14.33 8.10
N ALA A 82 4.32 -15.32 7.95
CA ALA A 82 5.51 -15.52 8.77
C ALA A 82 6.68 -16.17 8.01
N LEU A 83 7.90 -16.03 8.53
CA LEU A 83 9.04 -16.84 8.10
C LEU A 83 8.94 -18.26 8.66
N SER A 84 9.79 -19.16 8.16
CA SER A 84 9.85 -20.56 8.61
C SER A 84 10.16 -20.75 10.09
N ASP A 85 10.74 -19.74 10.75
CA ASP A 85 11.03 -19.73 12.19
C ASP A 85 9.89 -19.14 13.04
N GLY A 86 8.78 -18.75 12.41
CA GLY A 86 7.62 -18.14 13.05
C GLY A 86 7.70 -16.62 13.21
N THR A 87 8.76 -15.96 12.72
CA THR A 87 8.87 -14.50 12.73
C THR A 87 7.77 -13.89 11.85
N PRO A 88 6.90 -12.98 12.36
CA PRO A 88 5.86 -12.38 11.54
C PRO A 88 6.46 -11.53 10.43
N THR A 89 5.77 -11.48 9.29
CA THR A 89 6.16 -10.69 8.11
C THR A 89 5.01 -9.79 7.64
N GLY A 90 5.27 -8.93 6.66
CA GLY A 90 4.21 -8.13 6.04
C GLY A 90 3.47 -7.25 7.05
N PHE A 91 2.14 -7.31 6.98
CA PHE A 91 1.26 -6.50 7.83
C PHE A 91 1.40 -6.82 9.32
N ASP A 92 1.58 -8.09 9.69
CA ASP A 92 1.69 -8.47 11.11
C ASP A 92 2.99 -8.01 11.74
N TYR A 93 4.08 -7.93 10.97
CA TYR A 93 5.31 -7.31 11.44
C TYR A 93 5.13 -5.81 11.70
N VAL A 94 4.41 -5.10 10.82
CA VAL A 94 4.08 -3.68 11.03
C VAL A 94 3.24 -3.49 12.30
N LYS A 95 2.27 -4.39 12.56
CA LYS A 95 1.49 -4.38 13.82
C LYS A 95 2.35 -4.65 15.05
N GLU A 96 3.32 -5.56 14.97
CA GLU A 96 4.26 -5.79 16.06
C GLU A 96 5.10 -4.53 16.35
N LEU A 97 5.62 -3.88 15.32
CA LEU A 97 6.33 -2.62 15.45
C LEU A 97 5.43 -1.50 16.00
N HIS A 98 4.15 -1.48 15.62
CA HIS A 98 3.18 -0.54 16.19
C HIS A 98 3.03 -0.74 17.70
N GLY A 99 2.94 -1.98 18.17
CA GLY A 99 2.96 -2.31 19.61
C GLY A 99 4.25 -1.88 20.32
N LYS A 100 5.34 -1.64 19.57
CA LYS A 100 6.64 -1.14 20.05
C LYS A 100 6.85 0.37 19.83
N GLY A 101 5.84 1.09 19.33
CA GLY A 101 5.87 2.55 19.18
C GLY A 101 6.02 3.07 17.74
N LEU A 102 5.96 2.22 16.72
CA LEU A 102 5.76 2.69 15.34
C LEU A 102 4.40 3.38 15.22
N THR A 103 4.37 4.59 14.67
CA THR A 103 3.11 5.35 14.53
C THR A 103 2.66 5.52 13.10
N HIS A 104 3.60 5.60 12.15
CA HIS A 104 3.30 5.87 10.76
C HIS A 104 4.10 4.97 9.81
N VAL A 105 3.46 4.64 8.68
CA VAL A 105 4.12 4.02 7.54
C VAL A 105 4.17 5.05 6.42
N GLN A 106 5.37 5.33 5.91
CA GLN A 106 5.57 6.15 4.72
C GLN A 106 5.74 5.21 3.53
N ILE A 107 4.76 5.20 2.64
CA ILE A 107 4.81 4.42 1.41
C ILE A 107 5.54 5.26 0.35
N GLN A 108 6.57 4.69 -0.26
CA GLN A 108 7.25 5.24 -1.44
C GLN A 108 6.27 5.45 -2.61
N PRO A 109 6.62 6.20 -3.68
CA PRO A 109 5.67 6.68 -4.69
C PRO A 109 4.57 5.68 -5.07
N ALA A 110 3.33 6.02 -4.71
CA ALA A 110 2.12 5.25 -5.01
C ALA A 110 1.22 5.94 -6.06
N TYR A 111 1.69 7.05 -6.64
CA TYR A 111 1.11 7.66 -7.85
C TYR A 111 1.64 6.95 -9.10
N ASP A 112 0.94 7.10 -10.23
CA ASP A 112 1.37 6.53 -11.53
C ASP A 112 2.75 7.09 -11.96
N PHE A 113 3.65 6.21 -12.42
CA PHE A 113 5.00 6.55 -12.85
C PHE A 113 5.48 5.68 -14.03
N SER A 114 6.38 6.22 -14.86
CA SER A 114 6.67 5.67 -16.18
C SER A 114 7.73 4.55 -16.25
N SER A 115 8.42 4.24 -15.17
CA SER A 115 9.59 3.36 -15.18
C SER A 115 9.26 1.86 -15.19
N VAL A 116 7.99 1.48 -15.02
CA VAL A 116 7.51 0.09 -14.99
C VAL A 116 6.42 -0.09 -16.04
N ASP A 117 6.48 -1.18 -16.81
CA ASP A 117 5.44 -1.54 -17.78
C ASP A 117 4.38 -2.40 -17.11
N GLU A 118 3.19 -1.85 -16.89
CA GLU A 118 2.07 -2.48 -16.18
C GLU A 118 1.43 -3.66 -16.94
N THR A 119 1.85 -3.89 -18.20
CA THR A 119 1.31 -4.97 -19.04
C THR A 119 2.14 -6.26 -19.01
N LYS A 120 3.17 -6.30 -18.15
CA LYS A 120 4.11 -7.41 -18.00
C LYS A 120 4.14 -7.89 -16.55
#